data_AF-A0AAU4J2G4-F1
#
_entry.id   AF-A0AAU4J2G4-F1
#
_cell.length_a   1.000
_cell.length_b   1.000
_cell.length_c   1.000
_cell.angle_alpha   90.00
_cell.angle_beta   90.00
_cell.angle_gamma   90.00
#
_symmetry.space_group_name_H-M   'P 1'
#
loop_
_entity.id
_entity.type
_entity.pdbx_description
1 polymer ?
#
loop_
_entity_poly.entity_id
_entity_poly.type
_entity_poly.pdbx_seq_one_letter_code
_entity_poly.pdbx_strand_id
1 'polypeptide(L)' 'MAIPSEDQAIANAARLLERAEIELTNLPLMERLEGLADSWLAMSNLLRERERT' A
#
# COMPACT_ATOMS: atom_id res chain seq x y z
N MET A 1 -15.42 11.07 2.05
CA MET A 1 -14.32 10.41 1.30
C MET A 1 -14.88 9.15 0.68
N ALA A 2 -14.58 8.88 -0.59
CA ALA A 2 -14.97 7.62 -1.24
C ALA A 2 -14.06 6.48 -0.76
N ILE A 3 -14.61 5.26 -0.62
CA ILE A 3 -13.82 4.06 -0.34
C ILE A 3 -13.01 3.72 -1.60
N PRO A 4 -11.68 3.51 -1.51
CA PRO A 4 -10.87 3.13 -2.67
C PRO A 4 -11.27 1.74 -3.21
N SER A 5 -11.06 1.50 -4.51
CA SER A 5 -11.19 0.16 -5.10
C SER A 5 -9.98 -0.73 -4.75
N GLU A 6 -10.09 -2.05 -4.99
CA GLU A 6 -8.96 -2.99 -4.85
C GLU A 6 -7.75 -2.50 -5.65
N ASP A 7 -7.95 -2.18 -6.94
CA ASP A 7 -6.88 -1.70 -7.83
C ASP A 7 -6.22 -0.42 -7.32
N GLN A 8 -7.02 0.51 -6.78
CA GLN A 8 -6.49 1.75 -6.20
C GLN A 8 -5.64 1.48 -4.95
N ALA A 9 -6.05 0.51 -4.14
CA ALA A 9 -5.28 0.11 -2.96
C ALA A 9 -3.93 -0.53 -3.37
N ILE A 10 -3.94 -1.42 -4.37
CA ILE A 10 -2.72 -2.04 -4.91
C ILE A 10 -1.80 -0.97 -5.52
N ALA A 11 -2.33 -0.05 -6.32
CA ALA A 11 -1.55 1.03 -6.92
C ALA A 11 -0.92 1.96 -5.87
N ASN A 12 -1.60 2.20 -4.73
CA ASN A 12 -1.04 2.99 -3.63
C ASN A 12 0.10 2.26 -2.93
N ALA A 13 -0.05 0.95 -2.67
CA ALA A 13 1.02 0.14 -2.11
C ALA A 13 2.27 0.15 -3.01
N ALA A 14 2.09 -0.06 -4.32
CA ALA A 14 3.19 -0.06 -5.29
C ALA A 14 3.96 1.28 -5.29
N ARG A 15 3.26 2.42 -5.31
CA ARG A 15 3.90 3.75 -5.27
C ARG A 15 4.71 3.99 -3.98
N LEU A 16 4.26 3.44 -2.86
CA LEU A 16 4.96 3.56 -1.58
C LEU A 16 6.22 2.70 -1.56
N LEU A 17 6.15 1.47 -2.08
CA LEU A 17 7.31 0.58 -2.21
C LEU A 17 8.34 1.14 -3.18
N GLU A 18 7.92 1.60 -4.36
CA GLU A 18 8.82 2.29 -5.31
C GLU A 18 9.53 3.47 -4.65
N ARG A 19 8.84 4.23 -3.79
CA ARG A 19 9.47 5.33 -3.06
C ARG A 19 10.43 4.84 -1.98
N ALA A 20 10.07 3.78 -1.25
CA ALA A 20 10.91 3.19 -0.22
C ALA A 20 12.25 2.71 -0.78
N GLU A 21 12.24 2.09 -1.97
CA GLU A 21 13.45 1.60 -2.66
C GLU A 21 14.47 2.71 -2.96
N ILE A 22 14.04 3.96 -3.08
CA ILE A 22 14.91 5.11 -3.34
C ILE A 22 15.50 5.70 -2.05
N GLU A 23 14.90 5.40 -0.89
CA GLU A 23 15.33 5.93 0.42
C GLU A 23 16.53 5.17 0.99
N LEU A 24 17.62 5.07 0.22
CA LEU A 24 18.82 4.27 0.53
C LEU A 24 19.57 4.69 1.80
N THR A 25 19.37 5.93 2.26
CA THR A 25 20.07 6.50 3.42
C THR A 25 19.13 6.88 4.55
N ASN A 26 17.82 6.84 4.32
CA ASN A 26 16.81 7.24 5.28
C ASN A 26 15.98 6.03 5.72
N LEU A 27 16.63 5.12 6.45
CA LEU A 27 16.02 3.87 6.92
C LEU A 27 14.68 4.08 7.67
N PRO A 28 14.54 5.07 8.58
CA PRO A 28 13.25 5.29 9.24
C PRO A 28 12.12 5.68 8.30
N LEU A 29 12.44 6.40 7.21
CA LEU A 29 11.45 6.75 6.20
C LEU A 29 11.11 5.54 5.31
N MET A 30 12.12 4.77 4.91
CA MET A 30 11.94 3.52 4.16
C MET A 30 10.98 2.58 4.90
N GLU A 31 11.27 2.26 6.17
CA GLU A 31 10.44 1.37 7.00
C GLU A 31 9.01 1.90 7.17
N ARG A 32 8.84 3.23 7.30
CA ARG A 32 7.51 3.84 7.38
C ARG A 32 6.74 3.68 6.07
N LEU A 33 7.39 3.85 4.93
CA LEU A 33 6.75 3.70 3.61
C LEU A 33 6.36 2.24 3.36
N GLU A 34 7.21 1.29 3.73
CA GLU A 34 6.93 -0.14 3.68
C GLU A 34 5.72 -0.50 4.56
N GLY A 35 5.68 -0.06 5.82
CA GLY A 35 4.54 -0.32 6.71
C GLY A 35 3.22 0.32 6.23
N LEU A 36 3.30 1.47 5.55
CA LEU A 36 2.12 2.05 4.89
C LEU A 36 1.70 1.21 3.68
N ALA A 37 2.64 0.70 2.88
CA ALA A 37 2.34 -0.18 1.76
C ALA A 37 1.65 -1.47 2.23
N ASP A 38 2.13 -2.08 3.32
CA ASP A 38 1.50 -3.24 3.95
C ASP A 38 0.04 -2.97 4.35
N SER A 39 -0.22 -1.77 4.89
CA SER A 39 -1.59 -1.36 5.24
C SER A 39 -2.51 -1.28 4.01
N TRP A 40 -1.99 -0.81 2.88
CA TRP A 40 -2.73 -0.78 1.61
C TRP A 40 -2.96 -2.18 1.03
N LEU A 41 -1.98 -3.08 1.14
CA LEU A 41 -2.12 -4.48 0.71
C LEU A 41 -3.12 -5.25 1.60
N ALA A 42 -3.13 -5.00 2.91
CA ALA A 42 -4.14 -5.56 3.80
C ALA A 42 -5.54 -5.10 3.38
N MET A 43 -5.70 -3.82 3.05
CA MET A 43 -6.97 -3.29 2.58
C MET A 43 -7.38 -3.85 1.21
N SER A 44 -6.45 -4.01 0.25
CA SER A 44 -6.79 -4.58 -1.06
C SER A 44 -7.31 -6.02 -0.91
N ASN A 45 -6.70 -6.82 -0.03
CA ASN A 45 -7.18 -8.17 0.28
C ASN A 45 -8.61 -8.18 0.86
N LEU A 46 -8.93 -7.22 1.76
CA LEU A 46 -10.28 -7.09 2.31
C LEU A 46 -11.31 -6.66 1.26
N LEU A 47 -10.93 -5.73 0.36
CA LEU A 47 -11.79 -5.26 -0.73
C LEU A 47 -12.06 -6.39 -1.74
N ARG A 48 -11.03 -7.15 -2.11
CA ARG A 48 -11.16 -8.32 -2.98
C ARG A 48 -12.13 -9.35 -2.42
N GLU A 49 -12.02 -9.65 -1.13
CA GLU A 49 -12.89 -10.64 -0.48
C GLU A 49 -14.35 -10.17 -0.45
N ARG A 50 -14.57 -8.87 -0.20
CA ARG A 50 -15.91 -8.26 -0.25
C ARG A 50 -16.53 -8.35 -1.65
N GLU A 51 -15.76 -8.18 -2.72
CA GLU A 51 -16.29 -8.25 -4.09
C GLU A 51 -16.67 -9.66 -4.53
N ARG A 52 -16.17 -10.69 -3.82
CA ARG A 52 -16.46 -12.11 -4.11
C ARG A 52 -17.68 -12.67 -3.37
N THR A 53 -18.22 -11.93 -2.41
CA THR A 53 -19.39 -12.32 -1.58
C THR A 53 -20.67 -11.63 -2.04
#